data_AF-A0A3M0Y0I4-F1
#
_entry.id   AF-A0A3M0Y0I4-F1
#
_cell.length_a   1.000
_cell.length_b   1.000
_cell.length_c   1.000
_cell.angle_alpha   90.00
_cell.angle_beta   90.00
_cell.angle_gamma   90.00
#
_symmetry.space_group_name_H-M   'P 1'
#
loop_
_entity.id
_entity.type
_entity.pdbx_description
1 polymer ?
#
loop_
_entity_poly.entity_id
_entity_poly.type
_entity_poly.pdbx_seq_one_letter_code
_entity_poly.pdbx_strand_id
1 'polypeptide(L)' 'MTTVEIHGRYAPSPMMPGAGPAQPKDNYRMLAAIIQTPRGLFFFKGLGPDKTMQAQRDAFRRMLQTLRLAE' A
#
# COMPACT_ATOMS: atom_id res chain seq x y z
N MET A 1 -6.23 -12.63 5.81
CA MET A 1 -5.57 -11.51 5.11
C MET A 1 -6.36 -11.22 3.85
N THR A 2 -6.68 -9.96 3.60
CA THR A 2 -7.32 -9.51 2.36
C THR A 2 -6.33 -8.61 1.63
N THR A 3 -6.10 -8.85 0.33
CA THR A 3 -5.17 -8.05 -0.48
C THR A 3 -5.88 -7.38 -1.63
N VAL A 4 -5.44 -6.19 -2.00
CA VAL A 4 -5.92 -5.47 -3.19
C VAL A 4 -4.72 -4.89 -3.95
N GLU A 5 -4.85 -4.86 -5.27
CA GLU A 5 -3.88 -4.29 -6.18
C GLU A 5 -4.60 -3.36 -7.15
N ILE A 6 -4.18 -2.09 -7.21
CA ILE A 6 -4.88 -1.06 -7.98
C ILE A 6 -3.85 -0.29 -8.81
N HIS A 7 -4.02 -0.27 -10.12
CA HIS A 7 -3.23 0.55 -11.03
C HIS A 7 -4.03 1.77 -11.49
N GLY A 8 -3.41 2.94 -11.55
CA GLY A 8 -4.05 4.14 -12.09
C GLY A 8 -3.37 5.44 -11.69
N ARG A 9 -4.13 6.53 -11.83
CA ARG A 9 -3.75 7.89 -11.42
C ARG A 9 -4.14 8.12 -9.96
N TYR A 10 -3.15 8.47 -9.15
CA TYR A 10 -3.35 8.79 -7.75
C TYR A 10 -3.28 10.29 -7.55
N ALA A 11 -4.44 10.92 -7.37
CA ALA A 11 -4.51 12.31 -6.95
C ALA A 11 -4.39 12.37 -5.42
N PRO A 12 -3.53 13.24 -4.88
CA PRO A 12 -3.54 13.52 -3.45
C PRO A 12 -4.87 14.17 -3.10
N SER A 13 -5.57 13.61 -2.12
CA SER A 13 -6.68 14.31 -1.48
C SER A 13 -6.11 15.32 -0.48
N PRO A 14 -6.74 16.50 -0.31
CA PRO A 14 -6.38 17.46 0.72
C PRO A 14 -6.81 16.93 2.10
N MET A 15 -6.26 15.79 2.53
CA MET A 15 -6.64 15.11 3.78
C MET A 15 -5.77 15.55 4.96
N MET A 16 -4.72 16.35 4.74
CA MET A 16 -3.86 16.85 5.81
C MET A 16 -3.74 18.37 5.75
N PRO A 17 -4.19 19.10 6.79
CA PRO A 17 -3.85 20.51 6.94
C PRO A 17 -2.32 20.67 6.88
N GLY A 18 -1.83 21.51 5.96
CA GLY A 18 -0.40 21.77 5.78
C GLY A 18 0.33 20.84 4.80
N ALA A 19 -0.34 19.88 4.16
CA ALA A 19 0.24 19.20 3.01
C ALA A 19 0.31 20.17 1.83
N GLY A 20 1.53 20.51 1.39
CA GLY A 20 1.75 21.30 0.18
C GLY A 20 1.13 20.64 -1.06
N PRO A 21 1.00 21.37 -2.18
CA PRO A 21 0.41 20.85 -3.40
C PRO A 21 1.20 19.63 -3.87
N ALA A 22 0.62 18.46 -3.71
CA ALA A 22 1.18 17.24 -4.25
C ALA A 22 0.67 17.06 -5.67
N GLN A 23 1.59 16.78 -6.60
CA GLN A 23 1.23 16.52 -7.98
C GLN A 23 0.56 15.15 -8.11
N PRO A 24 -0.45 15.00 -8.97
CA PRO A 24 -1.03 13.70 -9.30
C PRO A 24 0.05 12.72 -9.77
N LYS A 25 -0.05 11.46 -9.33
CA LYS A 25 0.88 10.39 -9.69
C LYS A 25 0.25 9.49 -10.73
N ASP A 26 0.62 9.70 -11.99
CA ASP A 26 0.15 8.90 -13.13
C ASP A 26 0.95 7.59 -13.28
N ASN A 27 0.30 6.54 -13.79
CA ASN A 27 0.90 5.21 -14.00
C ASN A 27 1.56 4.65 -12.72
N TYR A 28 0.84 4.75 -11.60
CA TYR A 28 1.24 4.18 -10.33
C TYR A 28 0.41 2.94 -10.01
N ARG A 29 0.94 2.09 -9.14
CA ARG A 29 0.24 0.93 -8.61
C ARG A 29 0.31 0.92 -7.10
N MET A 30 -0.81 0.60 -6.46
CA MET A 30 -0.89 0.33 -5.05
C MET A 30 -0.96 -1.18 -4.83
N LEU A 31 -0.09 -1.68 -3.96
CA LEU A 31 -0.22 -2.99 -3.33
C LEU A 31 -0.69 -2.75 -1.90
N ALA A 32 -1.85 -3.28 -1.52
CA ALA A 32 -2.34 -3.12 -0.17
C ALA A 32 -2.84 -4.44 0.42
N ALA A 33 -2.78 -4.53 1.75
CA ALA A 33 -3.27 -5.67 2.49
C ALA A 33 -3.86 -5.25 3.84
N ILE A 34 -4.92 -5.93 4.25
CA ILE A 34 -5.48 -5.88 5.60
C ILE A 34 -5.28 -7.25 6.24
N ILE A 35 -4.62 -7.25 7.39
CA ILE A 35 -4.41 -8.45 8.21
C ILE A 35 -5.19 -8.27 9.50
N GLN A 36 -6.21 -9.11 9.69
CA GLN A 36 -6.97 -9.17 10.93
C GLN A 36 -6.18 -9.95 11.97
N THR A 37 -6.05 -9.39 13.17
CA THR A 37 -5.34 -9.98 14.30
C THR A 37 -6.15 -9.81 15.59
N PRO A 38 -5.86 -10.56 16.67
CA PRO A 38 -6.50 -10.33 17.97
C PRO A 38 -6.28 -8.92 18.53
N ARG A 39 -5.20 -8.23 18.11
CA ARG A 39 -4.88 -6.85 18.52
C ARG A 39 -5.52 -5.78 17.64
N GLY A 40 -6.32 -6.19 16.64
CA GLY A 40 -6.96 -5.30 15.67
C GLY A 40 -6.51 -5.53 14.23
N LEU A 41 -6.86 -4.58 13.37
CA LEU A 41 -6.57 -4.63 11.94
C LEU A 41 -5.24 -3.95 11.63
N PHE A 42 -4.35 -4.64 10.94
CA PHE A 42 -3.10 -4.09 10.42
C PHE A 42 -3.25 -3.79 8.94
N PHE A 43 -2.98 -2.54 8.56
CA PHE A 43 -3.07 -2.06 7.19
C PHE A 43 -1.67 -1.86 6.61
N PHE A 44 -1.39 -2.54 5.50
CA PHE A 44 -0.17 -2.39 4.74
C PHE A 44 -0.50 -1.74 3.41
N LYS A 45 0.31 -0.75 3.00
CA LYS A 45 0.21 -0.14 1.68
C LYS A 45 1.61 0.13 1.13
N GLY A 46 1.82 -0.19 -0.14
CA GLY A 46 2.92 0.29 -0.96
C GLY A 46 2.33 0.99 -2.18
N LEU A 47 2.78 2.21 -2.47
CA LEU A 47 2.36 3.00 -3.63
C LEU A 47 3.60 3.49 -4.36
N GLY A 48 3.71 3.17 -5.64
CA GLY A 48 4.88 3.55 -6.44
C GLY A 48 4.62 3.43 -7.94
N PRO A 49 5.62 3.78 -8.78
CA PRO A 49 5.55 3.60 -10.22
C PRO A 49 5.14 2.16 -10.58
N ASP A 50 4.26 2.03 -11.58
CA ASP A 50 3.64 0.75 -11.95
C ASP A 50 4.65 -0.39 -12.12
N LYS A 51 5.68 -0.16 -12.94
CA LYS A 51 6.74 -1.15 -13.21
C LYS A 51 7.46 -1.62 -11.96
N THR A 52 7.80 -0.68 -11.06
CA THR A 52 8.49 -0.99 -9.81
C THR A 52 7.61 -1.84 -8.90
N MET A 53 6.35 -1.45 -8.75
CA MET A 53 5.42 -2.15 -7.86
C MET A 53 5.03 -3.52 -8.41
N GLN A 54 4.86 -3.64 -9.72
CA GLN A 54 4.62 -4.92 -10.38
C GLN A 54 5.80 -5.87 -10.16
N ALA A 55 7.04 -5.41 -10.32
CA ALA A 55 8.25 -6.20 -10.09
C ALA A 55 8.39 -6.65 -8.62
N GLN A 56 7.90 -5.85 -7.68
CA GLN A 56 7.96 -6.14 -6.24
C GLN A 56 6.70 -6.83 -5.70
N ARG A 57 5.70 -7.14 -6.53
CA ARG A 57 4.41 -7.69 -6.10
C ARG A 57 4.57 -8.95 -5.24
N ASP A 58 5.35 -9.90 -5.72
CA ASP A 58 5.49 -11.18 -5.04
C ASP A 58 6.39 -11.06 -3.80
N ALA A 59 7.38 -10.18 -3.83
CA ALA A 59 8.21 -9.85 -2.65
C ALA A 59 7.36 -9.21 -1.54
N PHE A 60 6.47 -8.28 -1.87
CA PHE A 60 5.52 -7.70 -0.94
C PHE A 60 4.62 -8.76 -0.31
N ARG A 61 4.08 -9.70 -1.11
CA ARG A 61 3.27 -10.82 -0.58
C ARG A 61 4.07 -11.70 0.37
N ARG A 62 5.33 -12.03 0.05
CA ARG A 62 6.21 -12.82 0.93
C ARG A 62 6.48 -12.11 2.25
N MET A 63 6.75 -10.80 2.22
CA MET A 63 6.92 -9.99 3.43
C MET A 63 5.68 -10.05 4.35
N LEU A 64 4.47 -10.01 3.79
CA LEU A 64 3.25 -10.12 4.61
C LEU A 64 3.12 -11.49 5.30
N GLN A 65 3.64 -12.56 4.68
CA GLN A 65 3.63 -13.91 5.26
C GLN A 65 4.61 -14.06 6.43
N THR A 66 5.62 -13.19 6.53
CA THR A 66 6.57 -13.19 7.65
C THR A 66 6.08 -12.41 8.86
N LEU A 67 4.86 -11.84 8.82
CA LEU A 67 4.32 -11.10 9.95
C LEU A 67 4.23 -11.99 11.20
N ARG A 68 4.71 -11.44 12.33
CA ARG A 68 4.57 -12.00 13.67
C ARG A 68 4.09 -10.89 14.60
N LEU A 69 3.17 -11.21 15.48
CA LEU A 69 2.81 -10.30 16.56
C LEU A 69 3.88 -10.41 17.63
N ALA A 70 4.42 -9.26 18.06
CA ALA A 70 5.26 -9.21 19.24
C ALA A 70 4.41 -9.56 20.47
N GLU A 71 5.00 -10.37 21.36
CA GLU A 71 4.44 -10.76 22.66
C GLU A 71 4.31 -9.53 23.59
#